data_AF-A0A850I792-F1
#
_entry.id   AF-A0A850I792-F1
#
_cell.length_a   1.000
_cell.length_b   1.000
_cell.length_c   1.000
_cell.angle_alpha   90.00
_cell.angle_beta   90.00
_cell.angle_gamma   90.00
#
_symmetry.space_group_name_H-M   'P 1'
#
loop_
_entity.id
_entity.type
_entity.pdbx_description
1 polymer ?
#
loop_
_entity_poly.entity_id
_entity_poly.type
_entity_poly.pdbx_seq_one_letter_code
_entity_poly.pdbx_strand_id
1 'polypeptide(L)'
;MTTSQAIEGACAFAWRNYLLLHAGISENDSRRSALYRYVTNLRDTGEYDFDLLQIAAVAYLKKLDELYDDRGARLAADRVLAECLE
;
A
#
# COMPACT_ATOMS: atom_id res chain seq x y z
N MET A 1 -20.64 2.98 -3.95
CA MET A 1 -19.44 2.97 -4.82
C MET A 1 -18.74 1.64 -4.59
N THR A 2 -18.42 0.95 -5.67
CA THR A 2 -18.04 -0.48 -5.70
C THR A 2 -16.68 -0.69 -5.06
N THR A 3 -16.56 -1.74 -4.26
CA THR A 3 -15.42 -2.08 -3.41
C THR A 3 -14.06 -2.10 -4.11
N SER A 4 -14.02 -2.41 -5.41
CA SER A 4 -12.81 -2.37 -6.22
C SER A 4 -12.24 -0.97 -6.44
N GLN A 5 -13.07 0.08 -6.49
CA GLN A 5 -12.60 1.45 -6.78
C GLN A 5 -11.71 2.01 -5.67
N ALA A 6 -11.98 1.67 -4.41
CA ALA A 6 -11.17 2.13 -3.29
C ALA A 6 -9.80 1.45 -3.25
N ILE A 7 -9.71 0.15 -3.55
CA ILE A 7 -8.42 -0.55 -3.69
C ILE A 7 -7.62 0.05 -4.84
N GLU A 8 -8.25 0.16 -6.03
CA GLU A 8 -7.59 0.72 -7.21
C GLU A 8 -7.13 2.16 -6.98
N GLY A 9 -7.96 2.98 -6.34
CA GLY A 9 -7.63 4.37 -6.02
C GLY A 9 -6.46 4.49 -5.04
N ALA A 10 -6.49 3.75 -3.93
CA ALA A 10 -5.42 3.75 -2.95
C ALA A 10 -4.10 3.25 -3.55
N CYS A 11 -4.15 2.14 -4.31
CA CYS A 11 -2.98 1.59 -4.99
C CYS A 11 -2.43 2.56 -6.05
N ALA A 12 -3.28 3.13 -6.90
CA ALA A 12 -2.85 4.06 -7.93
C ALA A 12 -2.24 5.33 -7.33
N PHE A 13 -2.80 5.83 -6.24
CA PHE A 13 -2.26 6.98 -5.53
C PHE A 13 -0.88 6.68 -4.94
N ALA A 14 -0.75 5.60 -4.16
CA ALA A 14 0.51 5.23 -3.53
C ALA A 14 1.58 4.95 -4.60
N TRP A 15 1.23 4.21 -5.65
CA TRP A 15 2.14 3.88 -6.74
C TRP A 15 2.63 5.10 -7.52
N ARG A 16 1.73 6.05 -7.85
CA ARG A 16 2.13 7.29 -8.54
C ARG A 16 3.08 8.13 -7.68
N ASN A 17 2.76 8.32 -6.41
CA ASN A 17 3.64 9.05 -5.50
C ASN A 17 5.01 8.37 -5.37
N TYR A 18 5.02 7.06 -5.33
CA TYR A 18 6.24 6.27 -5.25
C TYR A 18 7.13 6.44 -6.50
N LEU A 19 6.55 6.36 -7.70
CA LEU A 19 7.31 6.59 -8.95
C LEU A 19 7.86 8.02 -9.06
N LEU A 20 7.14 9.02 -8.52
CA LEU A 20 7.62 10.41 -8.49
C LEU A 20 8.87 10.57 -7.62
N LEU A 21 8.96 9.82 -6.52
CA LEU A 21 10.12 9.86 -5.62
C LEU A 21 11.29 8.98 -6.12
N HIS A 22 10.99 7.92 -6.87
CA HIS A 22 11.97 6.94 -7.34
C HIS A 22 12.10 6.95 -8.86
N ALA A 23 12.75 8.00 -9.38
CA ALA A 23 13.09 8.11 -10.79
C ALA A 23 14.04 6.97 -11.20
N GLY A 24 13.52 5.98 -11.93
CA GLY A 24 14.27 4.81 -12.39
C GLY A 24 13.55 3.48 -12.15
N ILE A 25 12.47 3.47 -11.39
CA ILE A 25 11.62 2.28 -11.23
C ILE A 25 10.63 2.21 -12.40
N SER A 26 10.49 1.02 -12.99
CA SER A 26 9.52 0.77 -14.05
C SER A 26 8.09 0.87 -13.51
N GLU A 27 7.17 1.46 -14.27
CA GLU A 27 5.75 1.50 -13.89
C GLU A 27 5.16 0.09 -13.69
N ASN A 28 5.75 -0.92 -14.33
CA ASN A 28 5.34 -2.32 -14.26
C ASN A 28 6.21 -3.16 -13.30
N ASP A 29 6.92 -2.52 -12.38
CA ASP A 29 7.72 -3.23 -11.39
C ASP A 29 6.86 -4.18 -10.54
N SER A 30 7.45 -5.30 -10.14
CA SER A 30 6.83 -6.31 -9.28
C SER A 30 6.26 -5.76 -7.97
N ARG A 31 6.82 -4.66 -7.44
CA ARG A 31 6.34 -3.96 -6.25
C ARG A 31 4.91 -3.47 -6.40
N ARG A 32 4.49 -3.08 -7.61
CA ARG A 32 3.09 -2.69 -7.90
C ARG A 32 2.13 -3.85 -7.66
N SER A 33 2.51 -5.05 -8.08
CA SER A 33 1.71 -6.25 -7.87
C SER A 33 1.67 -6.66 -6.39
N ALA A 34 2.78 -6.49 -5.68
CA ALA A 34 2.86 -6.76 -4.25
C ALA A 34 2.00 -5.79 -3.42
N LEU A 35 2.04 -4.49 -3.76
CA LEU A 35 1.17 -3.46 -3.21
C LEU A 35 -0.31 -3.82 -3.39
N TYR A 36 -0.73 -4.19 -4.60
CA TYR A 36 -2.13 -4.52 -4.87
C TYR A 36 -2.61 -5.71 -4.03
N ARG A 37 -1.77 -6.74 -3.88
CA ARG A 37 -2.07 -7.88 -3.00
C ARG A 37 -2.17 -7.46 -1.53
N TYR A 38 -1.27 -6.59 -1.06
CA TYR A 38 -1.31 -6.10 0.30
C TYR A 38 -2.62 -5.36 0.60
N VAL A 39 -2.98 -4.37 -0.21
CA VAL A 39 -4.21 -3.57 -0.03
C VAL A 39 -5.48 -4.42 -0.18
N THR A 40 -5.45 -5.41 -1.09
CA THR A 40 -6.57 -6.36 -1.23
C THR A 40 -6.73 -7.22 0.02
N ASN A 41 -5.64 -7.78 0.55
CA ASN A 41 -5.67 -8.56 1.80
C ASN A 41 -6.18 -7.72 2.98
N LEU A 42 -5.72 -6.46 3.08
CA LEU A 42 -6.15 -5.55 4.15
C LEU A 42 -7.66 -5.29 4.09
N ARG A 43 -8.20 -5.14 2.88
CA ARG A 43 -9.64 -5.04 2.69
C ARG A 43 -10.38 -6.32 3.04
N ASP A 44 -9.86 -7.48 2.63
CA ASP A 44 -10.45 -8.78 2.96
C ASP A 44 -10.46 -9.04 4.48
N THR A 45 -9.55 -8.41 5.23
CA THR A 45 -9.55 -8.42 6.71
C THR A 45 -10.53 -7.43 7.34
N GLY A 46 -11.23 -6.61 6.54
CA GLY A 46 -12.32 -5.74 6.99
C GLY A 46 -12.06 -4.24 6.89
N GLU A 47 -10.93 -3.80 6.34
CA GLU A 47 -10.64 -2.38 6.15
C GLU A 47 -11.32 -1.83 4.89
N TYR A 48 -12.25 -0.90 5.04
CA TYR A 48 -13.03 -0.34 3.94
C TYR A 48 -12.83 1.16 3.77
N ASP A 49 -12.22 1.81 4.75
CA ASP A 49 -11.98 3.25 4.74
C ASP A 49 -10.89 3.58 3.71
N PHE A 50 -11.19 4.53 2.84
CA PHE A 50 -10.29 4.87 1.74
C PHE A 50 -9.00 5.53 2.23
N ASP A 51 -9.10 6.41 3.23
CA ASP A 51 -7.95 7.12 3.78
C ASP A 51 -7.01 6.12 4.49
N LEU A 52 -7.57 5.16 5.23
CA LEU A 52 -6.81 4.09 5.86
C LEU A 52 -6.12 3.17 4.84
N LEU A 53 -6.83 2.76 3.78
CA LEU A 53 -6.22 1.98 2.69
C LEU A 53 -5.10 2.76 1.99
N GLN A 54 -5.25 4.08 1.83
CA GLN A 54 -4.23 4.93 1.22
C GLN A 54 -3.00 5.09 2.12
N ILE A 55 -3.19 5.32 3.43
CA ILE A 55 -2.10 5.40 4.42
C ILE A 55 -1.32 4.10 4.45
N ALA A 56 -2.01 2.96 4.56
CA ALA A 56 -1.40 1.64 4.57
C ALA A 56 -0.61 1.37 3.28
N ALA A 57 -1.17 1.70 2.11
CA ALA A 57 -0.51 1.55 0.82
C ALA A 57 0.80 2.34 0.72
N VAL A 58 0.81 3.60 1.19
CA VAL A 58 2.01 4.45 1.21
C VAL A 58 3.04 3.93 2.22
N ALA A 59 2.59 3.54 3.41
CA ALA A 59 3.46 2.98 4.45
C ALA A 59 4.15 1.70 3.97
N TYR A 60 3.40 0.79 3.34
CA TYR A 60 3.93 -0.45 2.79
C TYR A 60 5.07 -0.21 1.79
N LEU A 61 4.90 0.69 0.82
CA LEU A 61 5.97 0.97 -0.15
C LEU A 61 7.23 1.55 0.50
N LYS A 62 7.06 2.46 1.47
CA LYS A 62 8.20 3.01 2.23
C LYS A 62 8.93 1.91 2.98
N LYS A 63 8.21 1.03 3.68
CA LYS A 63 8.80 -0.06 4.45
C LYS A 63 9.41 -1.14 3.57
N LEU A 64 8.89 -1.32 2.36
CA LEU A 64 9.47 -2.23 1.37
C LEU A 64 10.86 -1.76 0.91
N ASP A 65 11.07 -0.45 0.78
CA ASP A 65 12.39 0.11 0.49
C ASP A 65 13.33 0.11 1.68
N GLU A 66 12.82 0.30 2.90
CA GLU A 66 13.65 0.24 4.10
C GLU A 66 14.13 -1.19 4.43
N LEU A 67 13.23 -2.16 4.32
CA LEU A 67 13.45 -3.53 4.79
C LEU A 67 13.89 -4.49 3.69
N TYR A 68 13.61 -4.16 2.43
CA TYR A 68 13.77 -5.06 1.26
C TYR A 68 13.11 -6.44 1.44
N ASP A 69 12.16 -6.55 2.37
CA ASP A 69 11.41 -7.75 2.70
C ASP A 69 9.91 -7.47 2.68
N ASP A 70 9.17 -8.20 1.85
CA ASP A 70 7.72 -8.03 1.70
C ASP A 70 6.97 -8.29 3.02
N ARG A 71 7.35 -9.35 3.75
CA ARG A 71 6.64 -9.72 4.97
C ARG A 71 6.84 -8.70 6.08
N GLY A 72 8.07 -8.24 6.27
CA GLY A 72 8.42 -7.15 7.18
C GLY A 72 7.73 -5.85 6.82
N ALA A 73 7.68 -5.52 5.52
CA ALA A 73 7.00 -4.31 5.05
C ALA A 73 5.51 -4.31 5.37
N ARG A 74 4.82 -5.46 5.20
CA ARG A 74 3.41 -5.60 5.57
C ARG A 74 3.19 -5.41 7.06
N LEU A 75 3.96 -6.13 7.90
CA LEU A 75 3.83 -6.02 9.35
C LEU A 75 4.11 -4.60 9.87
N ALA A 76 5.06 -3.90 9.26
CA ALA A 76 5.37 -2.53 9.62
C ALA A 76 4.28 -1.55 9.13
N ALA A 77 3.70 -1.77 7.95
CA ALA A 77 2.58 -0.98 7.46
C ALA A 77 1.31 -1.18 8.30
N ASP A 78 1.03 -2.42 8.72
CA ASP A 78 -0.11 -2.74 9.60
C ASP A 78 0.04 -2.07 10.98
N ARG A 79 1.27 -1.94 11.49
CA ARG A 79 1.53 -1.16 12.72
C ARG A 79 1.21 0.31 12.54
N VAL A 80 1.69 0.92 11.45
CA VAL A 80 1.39 2.33 11.14
C VAL A 80 -0.11 2.55 11.01
N LEU A 81 -0.81 1.60 10.40
CA LEU A 81 -2.26 1.66 10.29
C LEU A 81 -2.95 1.58 11.66
N ALA A 82 -2.51 0.68 12.53
CA ALA A 82 -3.03 0.57 13.89
C ALA A 82 -2.84 1.87 14.69
N GLU A 83 -1.68 2.54 14.54
CA GLU A 83 -1.42 3.84 15.17
C GLU A 83 -2.34 4.96 14.63
N CYS A 84 -2.88 4.84 13.41
CA CYS A 84 -3.85 5.80 12.86
C CYS A 84 -5.30 5.56 13.34
N LEU A 85 -5.57 4.41 13.97
CA LEU A 85 -6.89 4.05 14.50
C LEU A 85 -7.07 4.40 15.98
N GLU A 86 -5.98 4.76 16.68
CA GLU A 86 -5.95 5.22 18.08
C GLU A 86 -6.18 6.74 18.22
#